data_AF-A0A7R9MCI0-F1
#
_entry.id   AF-A0A7R9MCI0-F1
#
_cell.length_a   1.000
_cell.length_b   1.000
_cell.length_c   1.000
_cell.angle_alpha   90.00
_cell.angle_beta   90.00
_cell.angle_gamma   90.00
#
_symmetry.space_group_name_H-M   'P 1'
#
loop_
_entity.id
_entity.type
_entity.pdbx_description
1 polymer ?
#
loop_
_entity_poly.entity_id
_entity_poly.type
_entity_poly.pdbx_seq_one_letter_code
_entity_poly.pdbx_strand_id
1 'polypeptide(L)'
;MKIAPKLLSVFNSGLISEYIDFRYLNTSDDHNPKTVALLAQKLAKFHSLNIPIPKDSTKEAVDFDKWFPETYRQSLLEGKVRQEIVTKNLTTFLTLNLLDEMPWIGERVLRVKSPVVFSHNDFN
;
A
#
# COMPACT_ATOMS: atom_id res chain seq x y z
N MET A 1 9.12 11.05 19.79
CA MET A 1 9.28 11.51 18.39
C MET A 1 7.89 11.75 17.84
N LYS A 2 7.67 12.89 17.17
CA LYS A 2 6.38 13.21 16.52
C LYS A 2 6.42 12.61 15.11
N ILE A 3 5.59 11.60 14.86
CA ILE A 3 5.65 10.74 13.65
C ILE A 3 4.49 11.07 12.70
N ALA A 4 3.47 11.76 13.21
CA ALA A 4 2.33 12.28 12.46
C ALA A 4 1.97 13.68 13.01
N PRO A 5 1.26 14.51 12.21
CA PRO A 5 0.68 15.75 12.71
C PRO A 5 -0.26 15.49 13.89
N LYS A 6 -0.46 16.48 14.76
CA LYS A 6 -1.42 16.35 15.86
C LYS A 6 -2.83 16.18 15.29
N LEU A 7 -3.53 15.12 15.71
CA LEU A 7 -4.94 14.92 15.41
C LEU A 7 -5.78 15.87 16.26
N LEU A 8 -6.59 16.72 15.62
CA LEU A 8 -7.43 17.73 16.28
C LEU A 8 -8.88 17.27 16.38
N SER A 9 -9.41 16.54 15.39
CA SER A 9 -10.75 15.99 15.38
C SER A 9 -10.89 14.82 14.40
N VAL A 10 -11.84 13.91 14.67
CA VAL A 10 -12.26 12.80 13.79
C VAL A 10 -13.78 12.82 13.68
N PHE A 11 -14.30 12.63 12.47
CA PHE A 11 -15.73 12.57 12.19
C PHE A 11 -15.98 11.60 11.02
N ASN A 12 -17.24 11.28 10.74
CA ASN A 12 -17.60 10.17 9.83
C ASN A 12 -16.98 10.25 8.43
N SER A 13 -16.74 11.46 7.90
CA SER A 13 -16.20 11.67 6.55
C SER A 13 -14.73 12.09 6.51
N GLY A 14 -14.02 12.13 7.65
CA GLY A 14 -12.62 12.53 7.65
C GLY A 14 -12.05 12.91 9.01
N LEU A 15 -10.93 13.62 8.95
CA LEU A 15 -10.18 14.06 10.11
C LEU A 15 -9.66 15.48 9.91
N ILE A 16 -9.46 16.19 11.01
CA ILE A 16 -8.73 17.47 11.03
C ILE A 16 -7.43 17.24 11.79
N SER A 17 -6.32 17.61 11.18
CA SER A 17 -4.99 17.53 11.77
C SER A 17 -4.29 18.89 11.71
N GLU A 18 -3.26 19.03 12.54
CA GLU A 18 -2.35 20.18 12.53
C GLU A 18 -1.75 20.40 11.14
N TYR A 19 -1.77 21.65 10.68
CA TYR A 19 -1.05 22.06 9.49
C TYR A 19 0.47 21.97 9.76
N ILE A 20 1.18 21.29 8.87
CA ILE A 20 2.63 21.28 8.84
C ILE A 20 3.03 22.04 7.58
N ASP A 21 3.97 22.97 7.71
CA ASP A 21 4.61 23.58 6.55
C ASP A 21 5.69 22.63 6.03
N PHE A 22 5.53 22.16 4.80
CA PHE A 22 6.46 21.22 4.18
C PHE A 22 6.43 21.31 2.66
N ARG A 23 7.47 20.76 2.04
CA ARG A 23 7.53 20.49 0.60
C ARG A 23 7.34 19.00 0.37
N TYR A 24 6.49 18.63 -0.58
CA TYR A 24 6.41 17.25 -1.07
C TYR A 24 7.72 16.85 -1.76
N LEU A 25 8.16 15.62 -1.50
CA LEU A 25 9.22 15.02 -2.30
C LEU A 25 8.65 14.70 -3.69
N ASN A 26 9.52 14.69 -4.68
CA ASN A 26 9.18 14.30 -6.04
C ASN A 26 10.15 13.22 -6.52
N THR A 27 9.93 12.69 -7.72
CA THR A 27 10.73 11.59 -8.28
C THR A 27 12.23 11.87 -8.33
N SER A 28 12.65 13.14 -8.47
CA SER A 28 14.09 13.47 -8.44
C SER A 28 14.70 13.34 -7.04
N ASP A 29 13.90 13.54 -5.99
CA ASP A 29 14.31 13.33 -4.60
C ASP A 29 14.51 11.82 -4.30
N ASP A 30 13.71 10.94 -4.91
CA ASP A 30 13.80 9.48 -4.75
C ASP A 30 15.10 8.91 -5.32
N HIS A 31 15.70 9.60 -6.29
CA HIS A 31 17.00 9.25 -6.85
C HIS A 31 18.16 9.86 -6.06
N ASN A 32 17.91 10.71 -5.08
CA ASN A 32 18.96 11.31 -4.25
C ASN A 32 19.36 10.36 -3.10
N PRO A 33 20.60 9.82 -3.08
CA PRO A 33 21.01 8.85 -2.06
C PRO A 33 20.92 9.39 -0.63
N LYS A 34 21.12 10.69 -0.43
CA LYS A 34 21.01 11.31 0.90
C LYS A 34 19.56 11.33 1.38
N THR A 35 18.62 11.64 0.49
CA THR A 35 17.19 11.62 0.78
C THR A 35 16.75 10.20 1.09
N VAL A 36 17.09 9.22 0.24
CA VAL A 36 16.74 7.81 0.43
C VAL A 36 17.30 7.28 1.76
N ALA A 37 18.55 7.60 2.11
CA ALA A 37 19.13 7.19 3.38
C ALA A 37 18.38 7.75 4.59
N LEU A 38 17.93 9.02 4.50
CA LEU A 38 17.12 9.63 5.56
C LEU A 38 15.73 8.99 5.66
N LEU A 39 15.08 8.73 4.53
CA LEU A 39 13.78 8.05 4.48
C LEU A 39 13.87 6.63 5.05
N ALA A 40 14.91 5.87 4.70
CA ALA A 40 15.15 4.54 5.25
C ALA A 40 15.31 4.55 6.79
N GLN A 41 16.01 5.54 7.33
CA GLN A 41 16.12 5.72 8.80
C GLN A 41 14.77 6.05 9.44
N LYS A 42 13.94 6.88 8.79
CA LYS A 42 12.59 7.19 9.28
C LYS A 42 11.69 5.95 9.24
N LEU A 43 11.75 5.19 8.16
CA LEU A 43 10.97 3.96 8.00
C LEU A 43 11.39 2.88 9.00
N ALA A 44 12.69 2.71 9.26
CA ALA A 44 13.18 1.80 10.30
C ALA A 44 12.64 2.15 11.70
N LYS A 45 12.59 3.45 12.03
CA LYS A 45 11.98 3.93 13.28
C LYS A 45 10.48 3.67 13.31
N PHE A 46 9.80 3.84 12.18
CA PHE A 46 8.36 3.56 12.04
C PHE A 46 8.06 2.07 12.26
N HIS A 47 8.82 1.18 11.63
CA HIS A 47 8.71 -0.28 11.80
C HIS A 47 8.98 -0.73 13.25
N SER A 48 9.72 0.05 14.01
CA SER A 48 10.04 -0.23 15.42
C SER A 48 8.93 0.19 16.40
N LEU A 49 7.84 0.82 15.92
CA LEU A 49 6.74 1.25 16.77
C LEU A 49 5.93 0.06 17.28
N ASN A 50 5.74 0.00 18.60
CA ASN A 50 4.85 -0.95 19.23
C ASN A 50 3.47 -0.32 19.43
N ILE A 51 2.61 -0.46 18.42
CA ILE A 51 1.25 0.07 18.43
C ILE A 51 0.28 -1.00 18.99
N PRO A 52 -0.69 -0.62 19.85
CA PRO A 52 -1.67 -1.55 20.42
C PRO A 52 -2.78 -1.87 19.40
N ILE A 53 -2.41 -2.50 18.28
CA ILE A 53 -3.32 -3.01 17.25
C ILE A 53 -3.03 -4.51 17.01
N PRO A 54 -3.96 -5.26 16.39
CA PRO A 54 -3.72 -6.65 16.01
C PRO A 54 -2.45 -6.79 15.15
N LYS A 55 -1.68 -7.85 15.39
CA LYS A 55 -0.38 -8.14 14.74
C LYS A 55 -0.42 -9.39 13.84
N ASP A 56 -1.61 -9.87 13.53
CA ASP A 56 -1.91 -11.06 12.73
C ASP A 56 -2.20 -10.74 11.26
N SER A 57 -1.90 -9.52 10.83
CA SER A 57 -2.25 -8.97 9.52
C SER A 57 -1.63 -9.69 8.32
N THR A 58 -0.63 -10.56 8.49
CA THR A 58 -0.03 -11.28 7.36
C THR A 58 -1.01 -12.22 6.68
N LYS A 59 -1.89 -12.87 7.46
CA LYS A 59 -2.95 -13.73 6.88
C LYS A 59 -4.03 -12.89 6.21
N GLU A 60 -4.41 -11.77 6.83
CA GLU A 60 -5.39 -10.85 6.24
C GLU A 60 -4.87 -10.14 4.98
N ALA A 61 -3.56 -9.90 4.89
CA ALA A 61 -2.92 -9.27 3.74
C ALA A 61 -2.87 -10.19 2.51
N VAL A 62 -2.99 -11.51 2.71
CA VAL A 62 -3.06 -12.51 1.63
C VAL A 62 -4.46 -13.11 1.48
N ASP A 63 -5.45 -12.59 2.22
CA ASP A 63 -6.85 -12.96 2.08
C ASP A 63 -7.47 -12.18 0.91
N PHE A 64 -7.24 -12.67 -0.30
CA PHE A 64 -7.67 -11.98 -1.51
C PHE A 64 -9.19 -11.88 -1.65
N ASP A 65 -9.96 -12.79 -1.04
CA ASP A 65 -11.42 -12.69 -1.06
C ASP A 65 -11.91 -11.47 -0.27
N LYS A 66 -11.17 -11.05 0.76
CA LYS A 66 -11.43 -9.82 1.53
C LYS A 66 -11.11 -8.55 0.73
N TRP A 67 -10.02 -8.54 -0.04
CA TRP A 67 -9.55 -7.36 -0.78
C TRP A 67 -10.12 -7.25 -2.21
N PHE A 68 -10.56 -8.37 -2.77
CA PHE A 68 -10.99 -8.49 -4.15
C PHE A 68 -12.43 -9.02 -4.21
N PRO A 69 -13.40 -8.28 -3.65
CA PRO A 69 -14.79 -8.71 -3.61
C PRO A 69 -15.33 -8.91 -5.03
N GLU A 70 -16.37 -9.73 -5.14
CA GLU A 70 -17.00 -10.11 -6.41
C GLU A 70 -17.34 -8.90 -7.30
N THR A 71 -17.67 -7.75 -6.72
CA THR A 71 -17.93 -6.51 -7.46
C THR A 71 -16.70 -5.96 -8.19
N TYR A 72 -15.51 -6.08 -7.61
CA TYR A 72 -14.24 -5.70 -8.24
C TYR A 72 -13.81 -6.73 -9.29
N ARG A 73 -14.07 -8.01 -9.03
CA ARG A 73 -13.92 -9.09 -10.02
C ARG A 73 -14.74 -8.80 -11.27
N GLN A 74 -16.03 -8.54 -11.09
CA GLN A 74 -16.94 -8.26 -12.19
C GLN A 74 -16.56 -6.98 -12.92
N SER A 75 -16.15 -5.91 -12.25
CA SER A 75 -15.76 -4.68 -12.95
C SER A 75 -14.45 -4.79 -13.76
N LEU A 76 -13.52 -5.66 -13.36
CA LEU A 76 -12.36 -6.03 -14.19
C LEU A 76 -12.76 -6.91 -15.38
N LEU A 77 -13.61 -7.92 -15.17
CA LEU A 77 -14.09 -8.84 -16.20
C LEU A 77 -15.04 -8.19 -17.21
N GLU A 78 -15.82 -7.19 -16.78
CA GLU A 78 -16.72 -6.38 -17.62
C GLU A 78 -15.99 -5.34 -18.47
N GLY A 79 -14.65 -5.26 -18.39
CA GLY A 79 -13.86 -4.39 -19.27
C GLY A 79 -14.08 -2.89 -19.05
N LYS A 80 -14.58 -2.48 -17.87
CA LYS A 80 -14.66 -1.05 -17.48
C LYS A 80 -13.30 -0.45 -17.09
N VAL A 81 -12.21 -1.19 -17.29
CA VAL A 81 -10.86 -0.63 -17.37
C VAL A 81 -10.83 0.23 -18.63
N ARG A 82 -10.83 1.56 -18.45
CA ARG A 82 -10.89 2.53 -19.55
C ARG A 82 -10.01 2.10 -20.72
N GLN A 83 -10.62 1.78 -21.86
CA GLN A 83 -9.91 1.43 -23.10
C GLN A 83 -8.95 2.53 -23.59
N GLU A 84 -9.05 3.73 -23.02
CA GLU A 84 -8.20 4.88 -23.31
C GLU A 84 -6.75 4.73 -22.79
N ILE A 85 -6.48 3.75 -21.92
CA ILE A 85 -5.13 3.47 -21.37
C ILE A 85 -4.59 2.12 -21.89
N VAL A 86 -4.93 1.73 -23.12
CA VAL A 86 -4.39 0.50 -23.72
C VAL A 86 -2.97 0.76 -24.23
N THR A 87 -1.98 0.47 -23.40
CA THR A 87 -0.60 0.29 -23.84
C THR A 87 -0.37 -1.17 -24.27
N LYS A 88 0.66 -1.44 -25.08
CA LYS A 88 0.98 -2.78 -25.62
C LYS A 88 1.05 -3.89 -24.54
N ASN A 89 1.46 -3.54 -23.32
CA ASN A 89 1.55 -4.48 -22.19
C ASN A 89 0.19 -4.73 -21.53
N LEU A 90 -0.75 -3.79 -21.63
CA LEU A 90 -2.08 -3.92 -21.05
C LEU A 90 -2.91 -4.99 -21.76
N THR A 91 -2.76 -5.13 -23.09
CA THR A 91 -3.43 -6.20 -23.85
C THR A 91 -3.04 -7.59 -23.36
N THR A 92 -1.76 -7.85 -23.11
CA THR A 92 -1.31 -9.12 -22.50
C THR A 92 -1.82 -9.25 -21.08
N PHE A 93 -1.78 -8.19 -20.28
CA PHE A 93 -2.27 -8.19 -18.92
C PHE A 93 -3.77 -8.51 -18.82
N LEU A 94 -4.58 -8.00 -19.77
CA LEU A 94 -6.02 -8.28 -19.88
C LEU A 94 -6.33 -9.72 -20.33
N THR A 95 -5.35 -10.44 -20.90
CA THR A 95 -5.50 -11.87 -21.20
C THR A 95 -5.23 -12.78 -19.99
N LEU A 96 -4.67 -12.22 -18.90
CA LEU A 96 -4.42 -12.97 -17.67
C LEU A 96 -5.66 -12.95 -16.79
N ASN A 97 -5.98 -14.10 -16.18
CA ASN A 97 -6.94 -14.14 -15.09
C ASN A 97 -6.22 -13.73 -13.80
N LEU A 98 -6.27 -12.44 -13.46
CA LEU A 98 -5.62 -11.91 -12.26
C LEU A 98 -6.06 -12.61 -10.97
N LEU A 99 -7.27 -13.18 -10.95
CA LEU A 99 -7.80 -13.90 -9.79
C LEU A 99 -7.10 -15.23 -9.57
N ASP A 100 -6.75 -15.92 -10.65
CA ASP A 100 -6.03 -17.20 -10.56
C ASP A 100 -4.58 -16.99 -10.12
N GLU A 101 -4.03 -15.79 -10.34
CA GLU A 101 -2.68 -15.42 -9.87
C GLU A 101 -2.64 -15.06 -8.38
N MET A 102 -3.78 -14.72 -7.77
CA MET A 102 -3.82 -14.28 -6.37
C MET A 102 -3.31 -15.36 -5.40
N PRO A 103 -3.77 -16.64 -5.44
CA PRO A 103 -3.20 -17.70 -4.61
C PRO A 103 -1.69 -17.86 -4.76
N TRP A 104 -1.17 -17.71 -5.98
CA TRP A 104 0.26 -17.82 -6.28
C TRP A 104 1.08 -16.71 -5.60
N ILE A 105 0.54 -15.48 -5.54
CA ILE A 105 1.15 -14.34 -4.84
C ILE A 105 1.10 -14.57 -3.33
N GLY A 106 -0.06 -14.94 -2.79
CA GLY A 106 -0.25 -15.13 -1.35
C GLY A 106 0.69 -16.18 -0.78
N GLU A 107 0.84 -17.30 -1.47
CA GLU A 107 1.77 -18.36 -1.07
C GLU A 107 3.21 -17.84 -0.99
N ARG A 108 3.65 -17.02 -1.95
CA ARG A 108 5.01 -16.45 -1.96
C ARG A 108 5.22 -15.44 -0.86
N VAL A 109 4.25 -14.57 -0.61
CA VAL A 109 4.30 -13.60 0.50
C VAL A 109 4.50 -14.34 1.83
N LEU A 110 3.79 -15.44 2.05
CA LEU A 110 3.93 -16.26 3.26
C LEU A 110 5.29 -16.98 3.37
N ARG A 111 5.95 -17.31 2.24
CA ARG A 111 7.27 -17.96 2.25
C ARG A 111 8.42 -17.04 2.64
N VAL A 112 8.33 -15.74 2.40
CA VAL A 112 9.42 -14.77 2.66
C VAL A 112 9.77 -14.70 4.15
N LYS A 113 8.85 -15.09 5.06
CA LYS A 113 9.02 -15.00 6.52
C LYS A 113 9.51 -13.63 6.98
N SER A 114 9.05 -12.57 6.30
CA SER A 114 9.36 -11.19 6.68
C SER A 114 8.81 -10.89 8.07
N PRO A 115 9.57 -10.22 8.96
CA PRO A 115 9.05 -9.79 10.26
C PRO A 115 7.78 -8.96 10.11
N VAL A 116 6.76 -9.27 10.90
CA VAL A 116 5.53 -8.47 10.94
C VAL A 116 5.79 -7.22 11.77
N VAL A 117 5.68 -6.07 11.13
CA VAL A 117 5.93 -4.74 11.72
C VAL A 117 4.78 -3.80 11.43
N PHE A 118 4.68 -2.71 12.19
CA PHE A 118 3.80 -1.61 11.83
C PHE A 118 4.39 -0.89 10.60
N SER A 119 3.66 -0.91 9.48
CA SER A 119 4.12 -0.42 8.17
C SER A 119 3.24 0.73 7.68
N HIS A 120 3.84 1.65 6.92
CA HIS A 120 3.11 2.76 6.29
C HIS A 120 2.21 2.28 5.15
N ASN A 121 2.60 1.21 4.46
CA ASN A 121 1.93 0.57 3.31
C ASN A 121 1.78 1.43 2.04
N ASP A 122 1.93 2.75 2.13
CA ASP A 122 1.90 3.68 0.99
C ASP A 122 2.97 4.77 1.11
N PHE A 123 4.25 4.38 1.14
CA PHE A 123 5.38 5.29 1.36
C PHE A 123 5.90 5.84 0.03
N ASN A 124 5.17 6.82 -0.53
CA ASN A 124 5.39 7.44 -1.82
C ASN A 124 5.84 8.91 -1.73
#